data_AF-A0A378JI26-F1
#
_entry.id   AF-A0A378JI26-F1
#
_cell.length_a   1.000
_cell.length_b   1.000
_cell.length_c   1.000
_cell.angle_alpha   90.00
_cell.angle_beta   90.00
_cell.angle_gamma   90.00
#
_symmetry.space_group_name_H-M   'P 1'
#
loop_
_entity.id
_entity.type
_entity.pdbx_description
1 polymer ?
#
loop_
_entity_poly.entity_id
_entity_poly.type
_entity_poly.pdbx_seq_one_letter_code
_entity_poly.pdbx_strand_id
1 'polypeptide(L)'
;MFQKITEIKNFREALKDIHFDTWLVLDLDNTVMTPRIAFGGDAWFEGLFSHVSQKKIEPAIAQPSLMSVYNSAQHFVRTSAVEPKIVSIIRALQDIGIPVIGLTARGYSIRHQTLRQLADMGVDFSRNSIVSDDDSTCQGGVIFCAGGDKGKNLNSFLSRLGCAPHHIVMLDDKKKHLERVMIALEPLGIHFSGFRYGYLDEKVQQFSMDAANIQLAHLWEWLSATVQEDVKKLKLISEELMGTLSPLVYSESFFHPEHPLHPSSSKSDVDKPSQEKQSKLLKRSLSSSSFFYKENLSSAPLKWKEIENEHSTNSEVFLRS
;
A
#
# COMPACT_ATOMS: atom_id res chain seq x y z
N MET A 1 -26.78 -9.09 6.44
CA MET A 1 -25.40 -8.61 6.21
C MET A 1 -25.41 -7.10 6.35
N PHE A 2 -24.44 -6.51 7.05
CA PHE A 2 -24.30 -5.06 7.12
C PHE A 2 -23.14 -4.60 6.22
N GLN A 3 -23.44 -3.66 5.32
CA GLN A 3 -22.47 -3.02 4.44
C GLN A 3 -22.76 -1.51 4.42
N LYS A 4 -21.74 -0.69 4.62
CA LYS A 4 -21.85 0.77 4.47
C LYS A 4 -20.56 1.36 3.91
N ILE A 5 -20.70 2.53 3.27
CA ILE A 5 -19.59 3.44 2.99
C ILE A 5 -19.95 4.80 3.59
N THR A 6 -19.08 5.37 4.41
CA THR A 6 -19.30 6.66 5.11
C THR A 6 -18.11 7.58 4.90
N GLU A 7 -18.36 8.87 4.67
CA GLU A 7 -17.31 9.89 4.60
C GLU A 7 -16.87 10.27 6.02
N ILE A 8 -15.56 10.30 6.28
CA ILE A 8 -14.97 10.76 7.53
C ILE A 8 -13.81 11.71 7.26
N LYS A 9 -13.56 12.65 8.19
CA LYS A 9 -12.44 13.59 8.07
C LYS A 9 -11.27 13.26 8.99
N ASN A 10 -11.42 12.35 9.96
CA ASN A 10 -10.37 11.95 10.90
C ASN A 10 -10.40 10.42 11.11
N PHE A 11 -9.24 9.76 11.15
CA PHE A 11 -9.10 8.31 11.33
C PHE A 11 -9.80 7.81 12.60
N ARG A 12 -9.76 8.62 13.67
CA ARG A 12 -10.44 8.36 14.96
C ARG A 12 -11.96 8.12 14.83
N GLU A 13 -12.59 8.52 13.74
CA GLU A 13 -14.02 8.34 13.51
C GLU A 13 -14.36 6.89 13.14
N ALA A 14 -13.46 6.20 12.42
CA ALA A 14 -13.60 4.78 12.06
C ALA A 14 -13.46 3.83 13.26
N LEU A 15 -12.76 4.25 14.31
CA LEU A 15 -12.54 3.45 15.53
C LEU A 15 -13.83 3.00 16.23
N LYS A 16 -14.96 3.66 15.95
CA LYS A 16 -16.29 3.31 16.49
C LYS A 16 -16.78 1.94 16.02
N ASP A 17 -16.33 1.51 14.83
CA ASP A 17 -16.75 0.26 14.20
C ASP A 17 -15.67 -0.85 14.32
N ILE A 18 -14.52 -0.58 14.94
CA ILE A 18 -13.48 -1.59 15.13
C ILE A 18 -13.78 -2.38 16.41
N HIS A 19 -13.92 -3.69 16.25
CA HIS A 19 -14.24 -4.64 17.32
C HIS A 19 -13.20 -5.80 17.31
N PHE A 20 -13.18 -6.64 18.34
CA PHE A 20 -12.14 -7.67 18.53
C PHE A 20 -12.06 -8.74 17.42
N ASP A 21 -13.11 -8.88 16.62
CA ASP A 21 -13.26 -9.79 15.48
C ASP A 21 -13.04 -9.10 14.11
N THR A 22 -12.70 -7.82 14.12
CA THR A 22 -12.52 -6.98 12.94
C THR A 22 -11.09 -7.09 12.40
N TRP A 23 -10.92 -7.18 11.09
CA TRP A 23 -9.64 -6.85 10.44
C TRP A 23 -9.70 -5.43 9.89
N LEU A 24 -8.63 -4.66 10.11
CA LEU A 24 -8.50 -3.30 9.61
C LEU A 24 -7.66 -3.30 8.33
N VAL A 25 -8.26 -2.89 7.22
CA VAL A 25 -7.59 -2.74 5.93
C VAL A 25 -7.35 -1.26 5.67
N LEU A 26 -6.11 -0.88 5.43
CA LEU A 26 -5.73 0.51 5.16
C LEU A 26 -5.13 0.63 3.75
N ASP A 27 -5.69 1.52 2.94
CA ASP A 27 -4.91 2.08 1.85
C ASP A 27 -3.68 2.85 2.37
N LEU A 28 -2.70 3.10 1.50
CA LEU A 28 -1.48 3.81 1.86
C LEU A 28 -1.46 5.27 1.41
N ASP A 29 -1.67 5.56 0.13
CA ASP A 29 -1.43 6.90 -0.44
C ASP A 29 -2.60 7.85 -0.14
N ASN A 30 -2.29 9.00 0.45
CA ASN A 30 -3.26 9.93 1.08
C ASN A 30 -4.04 9.36 2.27
N THR A 31 -4.01 8.04 2.52
CA THR A 31 -4.71 7.38 3.63
C THR A 31 -3.82 7.18 4.86
N VAL A 32 -2.70 6.45 4.75
CA VAL A 32 -1.71 6.30 5.84
C VAL A 32 -0.57 7.30 5.68
N MET A 33 -0.16 7.55 4.44
CA MET A 33 1.02 8.33 4.10
C MET A 33 0.79 9.33 2.97
N THR A 34 1.50 10.45 3.04
CA THR A 34 1.51 11.49 2.00
C THR A 34 2.96 11.91 1.74
N PRO A 35 3.34 12.31 0.52
CA PRO A 35 4.66 12.92 0.30
C PRO A 35 4.78 14.24 1.08
N ARG A 36 6.01 14.52 1.53
CA ARG A 36 6.35 15.81 2.18
C ARG A 36 6.36 16.99 1.19
N ILE A 37 6.32 16.70 -0.11
CA ILE A 37 6.45 17.62 -1.23
C ILE A 37 5.37 17.30 -2.28
N ALA A 38 5.28 18.05 -3.39
CA ALA A 38 4.28 17.81 -4.43
C ALA A 38 4.64 16.60 -5.32
N PHE A 39 5.94 16.46 -5.61
CA PHE A 39 6.51 15.36 -6.38
C PHE A 39 6.31 13.98 -5.73
N GLY A 40 6.05 12.96 -6.57
CA GLY A 40 6.04 11.55 -6.16
C GLY A 40 4.78 11.01 -5.51
N GLY A 41 3.81 11.87 -5.19
CA GLY A 41 2.50 11.46 -4.65
C GLY A 41 1.56 10.86 -5.69
N ASP A 42 0.47 10.28 -5.21
CA ASP A 42 -0.66 9.82 -6.02
C ASP A 42 -1.28 10.96 -6.87
N ALA A 43 -1.44 12.16 -6.31
CA ALA A 43 -1.94 13.32 -7.07
C ALA A 43 -1.03 13.71 -8.25
N TRP A 44 0.30 13.57 -8.10
CA TRP A 44 1.24 13.73 -9.21
C TRP A 44 1.14 12.59 -10.22
N PHE A 45 0.90 11.36 -9.77
CA PHE A 45 0.69 10.21 -10.65
C PHE A 45 -0.59 10.35 -11.52
N GLU A 46 -1.73 10.72 -10.93
CA GLU A 46 -2.95 11.03 -11.70
C GLU A 46 -2.78 12.30 -12.57
N GLY A 47 -1.99 13.29 -12.09
CA GLY A 47 -1.57 14.46 -12.85
C GLY A 47 -0.73 14.13 -14.10
N LEU A 48 0.18 13.16 -14.01
CA LEU A 48 0.98 12.68 -15.14
C LEU A 48 0.11 12.10 -16.27
N PHE A 49 -0.90 11.28 -15.95
CA PHE A 49 -1.85 10.76 -16.95
C PHE A 49 -2.65 11.89 -17.60
N SER A 50 -3.04 12.90 -16.82
CA SER A 50 -3.75 14.08 -17.31
C SER A 50 -2.88 14.90 -18.27
N HIS A 51 -1.60 15.09 -17.93
CA HIS A 51 -0.61 15.78 -18.76
C HIS A 51 -0.37 15.07 -20.10
N VAL A 52 -0.11 13.76 -20.13
CA VAL A 52 0.15 13.06 -21.41
C VAL A 52 -1.07 13.11 -22.36
N SER A 53 -2.28 13.06 -21.79
CA SER A 53 -3.54 13.23 -22.53
C SER A 53 -3.66 14.64 -23.13
N GLN A 54 -3.43 15.69 -22.33
CA GLN A 54 -3.44 17.08 -22.79
C GLN A 54 -2.35 17.37 -23.85
N LYS A 55 -1.16 16.79 -23.70
CA LYS A 55 -0.06 16.90 -24.67
C LYS A 55 -0.23 15.98 -25.89
N LYS A 56 -1.29 15.17 -25.95
CA LYS A 56 -1.61 14.20 -27.02
C LYS A 56 -0.47 13.23 -27.32
N ILE A 57 0.21 12.75 -26.27
CA ILE A 57 1.28 11.75 -26.38
C ILE A 57 0.63 10.37 -26.51
N GLU A 58 1.11 9.56 -27.46
CA GLU A 58 0.55 8.23 -27.73
C GLU A 58 0.62 7.32 -26.49
N PRO A 59 -0.48 6.62 -26.09
CA PRO A 59 -0.48 5.77 -24.90
C PRO A 59 0.61 4.69 -24.88
N ALA A 60 0.95 4.10 -26.04
CA ALA A 60 1.99 3.09 -26.17
C ALA A 60 3.40 3.61 -25.82
N ILE A 61 3.66 4.91 -26.06
CA ILE A 61 4.92 5.58 -25.69
C ILE A 61 4.84 6.15 -24.27
N ALA A 62 3.68 6.70 -23.91
CA ALA A 62 3.44 7.32 -22.62
C ALA A 62 3.51 6.31 -21.47
N GLN A 63 2.78 5.20 -21.52
CA GLN A 63 2.62 4.30 -20.38
C GLN A 63 3.95 3.68 -19.86
N PRO A 64 4.88 3.19 -20.71
CA PRO A 64 6.19 2.72 -20.24
C PRO A 64 7.01 3.85 -19.61
N SER A 65 7.08 5.01 -20.28
CA SER A 65 7.82 6.19 -19.81
C SER A 65 7.27 6.71 -18.48
N LEU A 66 5.94 6.72 -18.32
CA LEU A 66 5.24 7.11 -17.08
C LEU A 66 5.64 6.22 -15.90
N MET A 67 5.62 4.90 -16.09
CA MET A 67 6.03 3.96 -15.06
C MET A 67 7.54 4.03 -14.77
N SER A 68 8.37 4.27 -15.78
CA SER A 68 9.81 4.51 -15.64
C SER A 68 10.10 5.71 -14.74
N VAL A 69 9.51 6.87 -15.04
CA VAL A 69 9.68 8.11 -14.27
C VAL A 69 9.07 8.00 -12.87
N TYR A 70 7.83 7.48 -12.73
CA TYR A 70 7.18 7.35 -11.42
C TYR A 70 7.87 6.35 -10.50
N ASN A 71 8.33 5.20 -11.02
CA ASN A 71 9.06 4.23 -10.20
C ASN A 71 10.41 4.80 -9.73
N SER A 72 11.11 5.52 -10.61
CA SER A 72 12.38 6.18 -10.29
C SER A 72 12.21 7.27 -9.23
N ALA A 73 11.12 8.05 -9.29
CA ALA A 73 10.77 9.06 -8.29
C ALA A 73 10.74 8.48 -6.86
N GLN A 74 10.18 7.28 -6.66
CA GLN A 74 10.06 6.66 -5.33
C GLN A 74 11.40 6.38 -4.63
N HIS A 75 12.52 6.35 -5.36
CA HIS A 75 13.85 6.28 -4.74
C HIS A 75 14.14 7.54 -3.89
N PHE A 76 13.72 8.71 -4.34
CA PHE A 76 14.00 10.01 -3.70
C PHE A 76 12.88 10.47 -2.76
N VAL A 77 11.63 10.06 -3.02
CA VAL A 77 10.44 10.56 -2.31
C VAL A 77 10.42 10.13 -0.85
N ARG A 78 10.32 11.13 0.04
CA ARG A 78 10.11 10.98 1.48
C ARG A 78 8.66 11.29 1.86
N THR A 79 8.14 10.48 2.77
CA THR A 79 6.77 10.48 3.25
C THR A 79 6.65 11.05 4.66
N SER A 80 5.43 11.43 5.01
CA SER A 80 4.98 11.63 6.39
C SER A 80 3.63 10.94 6.59
N ALA A 81 3.33 10.62 7.85
CA ALA A 81 1.99 10.21 8.25
C ALA A 81 0.95 11.26 7.81
N VAL A 82 -0.25 10.82 7.43
CA VAL A 82 -1.34 11.72 7.05
C VAL A 82 -1.87 12.47 8.28
N GLU A 83 -2.20 11.74 9.34
CA GLU A 83 -2.54 12.30 10.65
C GLU A 83 -1.41 12.10 11.67
N PRO A 84 -1.09 13.08 12.53
CA PRO A 84 -0.04 12.95 13.56
C PRO A 84 -0.17 11.76 14.51
N LYS A 85 -1.37 11.19 14.66
CA LYS A 85 -1.66 10.05 15.54
C LYS A 85 -1.79 8.71 14.83
N ILE A 86 -1.85 8.67 13.50
CA ILE A 86 -2.21 7.43 12.75
C ILE A 86 -1.24 6.28 13.07
N VAL A 87 0.06 6.57 13.15
CA VAL A 87 1.11 5.59 13.50
C VAL A 87 0.91 5.01 14.90
N SER A 88 0.55 5.84 15.88
CA SER A 88 0.25 5.38 17.24
C SER A 88 -1.06 4.60 17.34
N ILE A 89 -2.06 4.94 16.51
CA ILE A 89 -3.35 4.24 16.48
C ILE A 89 -3.20 2.87 15.82
N ILE A 90 -2.50 2.79 14.68
CA ILE A 90 -2.13 1.52 14.03
C ILE A 90 -1.43 0.61 15.05
N ARG A 91 -0.35 1.09 15.68
CA ARG A 91 0.40 0.30 16.68
C ARG A 91 -0.48 -0.14 17.85
N ALA A 92 -1.33 0.74 18.39
CA ALA A 92 -2.21 0.40 19.50
C ALA A 92 -3.26 -0.67 19.12
N LEU A 93 -3.79 -0.64 17.90
CA LEU A 93 -4.69 -1.68 17.38
C LEU A 93 -3.97 -3.02 17.20
N GLN A 94 -2.74 -2.98 16.67
CA GLN A 94 -1.90 -4.18 16.54
C GLN A 94 -1.56 -4.80 17.90
N ASP A 95 -1.23 -3.96 18.89
CA ASP A 95 -0.84 -4.38 20.25
C ASP A 95 -2.01 -5.00 21.05
N ILE A 96 -3.27 -4.70 20.70
CA ILE A 96 -4.45 -5.39 21.25
C ILE A 96 -4.95 -6.55 20.37
N GLY A 97 -4.21 -6.91 19.31
CA GLY A 97 -4.47 -8.08 18.48
C GLY A 97 -5.39 -7.88 17.27
N ILE A 98 -5.80 -6.65 16.93
CA ILE A 98 -6.56 -6.36 15.70
C ILE A 98 -5.61 -6.45 14.49
N PRO A 99 -5.81 -7.37 13.52
CA PRO A 99 -4.99 -7.42 12.32
C PRO A 99 -5.09 -6.12 11.53
N VAL A 100 -3.95 -5.50 11.20
CA VAL A 100 -3.89 -4.29 10.39
C VAL A 100 -3.08 -4.57 9.12
N ILE A 101 -3.72 -4.42 7.95
CA ILE A 101 -3.21 -4.84 6.65
C ILE A 101 -3.13 -3.63 5.72
N GLY A 102 -2.00 -3.42 5.06
CA GLY A 102 -1.88 -2.44 3.97
C GLY A 102 -2.45 -2.99 2.66
N LEU A 103 -3.24 -2.20 1.91
CA LEU A 103 -3.82 -2.60 0.63
C LEU A 103 -3.70 -1.46 -0.40
N THR A 104 -2.60 -1.44 -1.14
CA THR A 104 -2.21 -0.33 -2.03
C THR A 104 -2.41 -0.65 -3.52
N ALA A 105 -2.71 0.39 -4.31
CA ALA A 105 -2.68 0.31 -5.76
C ALA A 105 -1.26 0.29 -6.35
N ARG A 106 -0.21 0.54 -5.54
CA ARG A 106 1.20 0.57 -5.99
C ARG A 106 1.67 -0.74 -6.61
N GLY A 107 2.64 -0.63 -7.53
CA GLY A 107 3.27 -1.76 -8.20
C GLY A 107 4.33 -2.48 -7.36
N TYR A 108 4.45 -3.79 -7.58
CA TYR A 108 5.47 -4.64 -6.93
C TYR A 108 6.93 -4.20 -7.25
N SER A 109 7.12 -3.43 -8.33
CA SER A 109 8.38 -2.77 -8.69
C SER A 109 8.89 -1.77 -7.63
N ILE A 110 7.99 -1.10 -6.91
CA ILE A 110 8.30 -0.07 -5.90
C ILE A 110 8.04 -0.53 -4.46
N ARG A 111 7.91 -1.84 -4.23
CA ARG A 111 7.58 -2.40 -2.91
C ARG A 111 8.65 -2.08 -1.85
N HIS A 112 9.94 -2.16 -2.19
CA HIS A 112 11.02 -1.87 -1.26
C HIS A 112 11.05 -0.39 -0.86
N GLN A 113 10.81 0.51 -1.81
CA GLN A 113 10.69 1.95 -1.62
C GLN A 113 9.45 2.29 -0.78
N THR A 114 8.35 1.56 -0.97
CA THR A 114 7.10 1.69 -0.19
C THR A 114 7.28 1.21 1.25
N LEU A 115 7.88 0.03 1.46
CA LEU A 115 8.19 -0.49 2.81
C LEU A 115 9.20 0.41 3.53
N ARG A 116 10.21 0.94 2.82
CA ARG A 116 11.09 1.99 3.35
C ARG A 116 10.30 3.24 3.75
N GLN A 117 9.42 3.75 2.89
CA GLN A 117 8.57 4.92 3.17
C GLN A 117 7.64 4.71 4.38
N LEU A 118 7.21 3.47 4.67
CA LEU A 118 6.49 3.10 5.89
C LEU A 118 7.40 3.12 7.13
N ALA A 119 8.58 2.49 7.04
CA ALA A 119 9.58 2.47 8.11
C ALA A 119 10.14 3.87 8.44
N ASP A 120 10.35 4.74 7.45
CA ASP A 120 10.82 6.13 7.56
C ASP A 120 9.96 6.99 8.52
N MET A 121 8.73 6.55 8.84
CA MET A 121 7.81 7.20 9.78
C MET A 121 7.26 6.24 10.86
N GLY A 122 7.90 5.07 11.04
CA GLY A 122 7.60 4.14 12.13
C GLY A 122 6.30 3.33 11.99
N VAL A 123 5.76 3.21 10.77
CA VAL A 123 4.65 2.29 10.44
C VAL A 123 5.22 0.95 10.02
N ASP A 124 4.68 -0.12 10.60
CA ASP A 124 5.07 -1.50 10.34
C ASP A 124 3.81 -2.39 10.38
N PHE A 125 3.47 -3.00 9.24
CA PHE A 125 2.33 -3.93 9.14
C PHE A 125 2.75 -5.40 9.35
N SER A 126 4.04 -5.75 9.41
CA SER A 126 4.45 -7.13 9.72
C SER A 126 4.28 -7.46 11.21
N ARG A 127 4.36 -6.45 12.09
CA ARG A 127 4.20 -6.50 13.56
C ARG A 127 3.14 -7.49 14.07
N ASN A 128 2.00 -7.58 13.41
CA ASN A 128 0.94 -8.55 13.71
C ASN A 128 0.33 -9.18 12.43
N SER A 129 1.17 -9.39 11.42
CA SER A 129 0.75 -10.00 10.16
C SER A 129 0.08 -11.36 10.37
N ILE A 130 -0.99 -11.57 9.62
CA ILE A 130 -1.72 -12.85 9.54
C ILE A 130 -1.15 -13.80 8.49
N VAL A 131 -0.14 -13.36 7.73
CA VAL A 131 0.69 -14.19 6.84
C VAL A 131 2.15 -14.21 7.31
N SER A 132 2.83 -15.30 6.99
CA SER A 132 4.30 -15.38 7.01
C SER A 132 4.93 -14.38 6.04
N ASP A 133 6.10 -13.83 6.38
CA ASP A 133 6.82 -12.83 5.56
C ASP A 133 7.18 -13.30 4.13
N ASP A 134 7.22 -14.62 3.89
CA ASP A 134 7.50 -15.22 2.58
C ASP A 134 6.29 -15.21 1.61
N ASP A 135 5.09 -14.71 2.00
CA ASP A 135 3.97 -14.61 1.05
C ASP A 135 4.23 -13.53 -0.01
N SER A 136 4.57 -14.00 -1.22
CA SER A 136 4.76 -13.21 -2.45
C SER A 136 3.69 -12.16 -2.75
N THR A 137 2.48 -12.30 -2.20
CA THR A 137 1.31 -11.44 -2.45
C THR A 137 1.06 -10.39 -1.36
N CYS A 138 1.68 -10.54 -0.19
CA CYS A 138 1.51 -9.65 0.96
C CYS A 138 2.84 -9.50 1.70
N GLN A 139 3.72 -8.64 1.19
CA GLN A 139 5.07 -8.48 1.73
C GLN A 139 5.09 -7.44 2.85
N GLY A 140 5.57 -7.82 4.05
CA GLY A 140 5.65 -6.93 5.21
C GLY A 140 4.28 -6.43 5.70
N GLY A 141 3.24 -7.27 5.56
CA GLY A 141 1.84 -6.92 5.88
C GLY A 141 1.15 -6.01 4.85
N VAL A 142 1.71 -5.84 3.65
CA VAL A 142 1.16 -5.01 2.57
C VAL A 142 0.85 -5.82 1.32
N ILE A 143 -0.43 -5.83 0.92
CA ILE A 143 -0.93 -6.36 -0.35
C ILE A 143 -0.73 -5.30 -1.45
N PHE A 144 -0.02 -5.67 -2.51
CA PHE A 144 0.30 -4.79 -3.65
C PHE A 144 -0.55 -5.15 -4.88
N CYS A 145 -1.55 -4.32 -5.20
CA CYS A 145 -2.50 -4.60 -6.28
C CYS A 145 -2.00 -4.24 -7.69
N ALA A 146 -0.89 -3.49 -7.82
CA ALA A 146 -0.28 -3.10 -9.10
C ALA A 146 -1.26 -2.47 -10.12
N GLY A 147 -2.04 -1.48 -9.68
CA GLY A 147 -3.10 -0.82 -10.47
C GLY A 147 -4.39 -1.65 -10.62
N GLY A 148 -4.36 -2.92 -10.22
CA GLY A 148 -5.49 -3.83 -10.27
C GLY A 148 -6.58 -3.55 -9.24
N ASP A 149 -7.62 -4.39 -9.29
CA ASP A 149 -8.79 -4.23 -8.43
C ASP A 149 -8.51 -4.66 -6.98
N LYS A 150 -8.60 -3.71 -6.03
CA LYS A 150 -8.35 -3.97 -4.60
C LYS A 150 -9.28 -5.05 -4.01
N GLY A 151 -10.54 -5.11 -4.44
CA GLY A 151 -11.50 -6.13 -3.99
C GLY A 151 -11.10 -7.52 -4.47
N LYS A 152 -10.75 -7.66 -5.75
CA LYS A 152 -10.28 -8.94 -6.31
C LYS A 152 -8.97 -9.41 -5.67
N ASN A 153 -8.03 -8.50 -5.40
CA ASN A 153 -6.78 -8.82 -4.72
C ASN A 153 -7.00 -9.26 -3.26
N LEU A 154 -7.84 -8.54 -2.50
CA LEU A 154 -8.19 -8.90 -1.12
C LEU A 154 -8.93 -10.25 -1.05
N ASN A 155 -9.89 -10.50 -1.93
CA ASN A 155 -10.59 -11.79 -2.02
C ASN A 155 -9.61 -12.93 -2.37
N SER A 156 -8.71 -12.72 -3.34
CA SER A 156 -7.66 -13.70 -3.66
C SER A 156 -6.75 -14.03 -2.47
N PHE A 157 -6.43 -13.02 -1.64
CA PHE A 157 -5.66 -13.16 -0.41
C PHE A 157 -6.42 -13.92 0.69
N LEU A 158 -7.67 -13.55 0.98
CA LEU A 158 -8.56 -14.28 1.89
C LEU A 158 -8.73 -15.75 1.47
N SER A 159 -8.88 -15.99 0.16
CA SER A 159 -9.01 -17.34 -0.41
C SER A 159 -7.78 -18.22 -0.23
N ARG A 160 -6.56 -17.63 -0.15
CA ARG A 160 -5.32 -18.37 0.16
C ARG A 160 -5.14 -18.67 1.64
N LEU A 161 -5.55 -17.74 2.51
CA LEU A 161 -5.39 -17.85 3.96
C LEU A 161 -6.15 -19.04 4.57
N GLY A 162 -7.29 -19.43 3.98
CA GLY A 162 -8.18 -20.45 4.54
C GLY A 162 -8.93 -19.98 5.80
N CYS A 163 -8.70 -18.75 6.25
CA CYS A 163 -9.41 -18.06 7.30
C CYS A 163 -9.87 -16.67 6.82
N ALA A 164 -10.99 -16.20 7.35
CA ALA A 164 -11.56 -14.89 7.03
C ALA A 164 -12.22 -14.30 8.29
N PRO A 165 -12.24 -12.96 8.44
CA PRO A 165 -12.89 -12.30 9.56
C PRO A 165 -14.41 -12.26 9.39
N HIS A 166 -15.13 -12.05 10.48
CA HIS A 166 -16.56 -11.71 10.40
C HIS A 166 -16.79 -10.27 9.95
N HIS A 167 -15.85 -9.36 10.21
CA HIS A 167 -15.95 -7.94 9.88
C HIS A 167 -14.64 -7.39 9.29
N ILE A 168 -14.75 -6.57 8.24
CA ILE A 168 -13.66 -5.75 7.71
C ILE A 168 -14.04 -4.27 7.81
N VAL A 169 -13.19 -3.49 8.49
CA VAL A 169 -13.18 -2.04 8.41
C VAL A 169 -12.12 -1.65 7.37
N MET A 170 -12.47 -0.77 6.42
CA MET A 170 -11.50 -0.28 5.44
C MET A 170 -11.50 1.25 5.34
N LEU A 171 -10.31 1.85 5.35
CA LEU A 171 -10.12 3.27 5.03
C LEU A 171 -9.42 3.41 3.67
N ASP A 172 -9.90 4.33 2.85
CA ASP A 172 -9.35 4.64 1.52
C ASP A 172 -9.72 6.08 1.11
N ASP A 173 -8.80 6.78 0.43
CA ASP A 173 -9.02 8.15 -0.05
C ASP A 173 -9.96 8.22 -1.28
N LYS A 174 -10.27 7.08 -1.91
CA LYS A 174 -11.05 6.99 -3.15
C LYS A 174 -12.20 6.00 -3.01
N LYS A 175 -13.43 6.54 -2.89
CA LYS A 175 -14.70 5.77 -2.76
C LYS A 175 -14.81 4.56 -3.71
N LYS A 176 -14.32 4.70 -4.96
CA LYS A 176 -14.23 3.65 -5.99
C LYS A 176 -13.56 2.35 -5.52
N HIS A 177 -12.63 2.43 -4.57
CA HIS A 177 -11.91 1.27 -4.02
C HIS A 177 -12.68 0.58 -2.90
N LEU A 178 -13.32 1.34 -2.02
CA LEU A 178 -14.23 0.82 -0.99
C LEU A 178 -15.40 0.07 -1.64
N GLU A 179 -15.99 0.63 -2.71
CA GLU A 179 -17.07 0.00 -3.46
C GLU A 179 -16.66 -1.35 -4.06
N ARG A 180 -15.46 -1.43 -4.65
CA ARG A 180 -14.90 -2.69 -5.20
C ARG A 180 -14.65 -3.73 -4.11
N VAL A 181 -14.15 -3.32 -2.95
CA VAL A 181 -13.92 -4.22 -1.80
C VAL A 181 -15.26 -4.69 -1.23
N MET A 182 -16.22 -3.80 -1.01
CA MET A 182 -17.58 -4.13 -0.57
C MET A 182 -18.23 -5.21 -1.44
N ILE A 183 -18.23 -5.01 -2.77
CA ILE A 183 -18.76 -5.97 -3.76
C ILE A 183 -17.99 -7.30 -3.75
N ALA A 184 -16.67 -7.28 -3.51
CA ALA A 184 -15.85 -8.49 -3.47
C ALA A 184 -16.00 -9.31 -2.17
N LEU A 185 -16.47 -8.69 -1.08
CA LEU A 185 -16.69 -9.31 0.23
C LEU A 185 -18.12 -9.83 0.41
N GLU A 186 -19.11 -9.27 -0.30
CA GLU A 186 -20.51 -9.70 -0.23
C GLU A 186 -20.72 -11.23 -0.41
N PRO A 187 -20.12 -11.90 -1.41
CA PRO A 187 -20.32 -13.35 -1.59
C PRO A 187 -19.67 -14.21 -0.50
N LEU A 188 -18.77 -13.63 0.31
CA LEU A 188 -18.01 -14.32 1.37
C LEU A 188 -18.72 -14.29 2.73
N GLY A 189 -19.85 -13.59 2.84
CA GLY A 189 -20.58 -13.43 4.12
C GLY A 189 -20.01 -12.36 5.07
N ILE A 190 -18.94 -11.68 4.67
CA ILE A 190 -18.14 -10.79 5.51
C ILE A 190 -18.84 -9.42 5.65
N HIS A 191 -19.00 -8.93 6.87
CA HIS A 191 -19.52 -7.57 7.11
C HIS A 191 -18.49 -6.51 6.71
N PHE A 192 -18.95 -5.37 6.19
CA PHE A 192 -18.07 -4.32 5.68
C PHE A 192 -18.45 -2.92 6.15
N SER A 193 -17.51 -2.25 6.82
CA SER A 193 -17.61 -0.83 7.18
C SER A 193 -16.52 -0.04 6.44
N GLY A 194 -16.88 0.45 5.26
CA GLY A 194 -16.01 1.30 4.43
C GLY A 194 -16.03 2.76 4.87
N PHE A 195 -14.86 3.36 4.93
CA PHE A 195 -14.66 4.74 5.31
C PHE A 195 -13.91 5.49 4.21
N ARG A 196 -14.63 6.36 3.50
CA ARG A 196 -13.98 7.30 2.59
C ARG A 196 -13.32 8.35 3.48
N TYR A 197 -12.00 8.36 3.47
CA TYR A 197 -11.18 9.21 4.33
C TYR A 197 -10.73 10.47 3.59
N GLY A 198 -11.37 11.60 3.90
CA GLY A 198 -11.20 12.88 3.21
C GLY A 198 -10.26 13.88 3.89
N TYR A 199 -9.29 13.44 4.71
CA TYR A 199 -8.40 14.34 5.48
C TYR A 199 -7.54 15.24 4.57
N LEU A 200 -7.12 14.75 3.39
CA LEU A 200 -6.27 15.49 2.46
C LEU A 200 -6.98 16.08 1.24
N ASP A 201 -8.32 16.08 1.19
CA ASP A 201 -9.09 16.56 0.02
C ASP A 201 -8.65 17.95 -0.44
N GLU A 202 -8.49 18.89 0.50
CA GLU A 202 -8.05 20.26 0.21
C GLU A 202 -6.60 20.32 -0.30
N LYS A 203 -5.69 19.50 0.26
CA LYS A 203 -4.29 19.39 -0.20
C LYS A 203 -4.22 18.81 -1.63
N VAL A 204 -5.07 17.83 -1.94
CA VAL A 204 -5.15 17.20 -3.27
C VAL A 204 -5.78 18.16 -4.28
N GLN A 205 -6.84 18.90 -3.90
CA GLN A 205 -7.45 19.92 -4.75
C GLN A 205 -6.51 21.10 -5.04
N GLN A 206 -5.60 21.43 -4.11
CA GLN A 206 -4.56 22.47 -4.27
C GLN A 206 -3.28 21.96 -4.95
N PHE A 207 -3.26 20.73 -5.48
CA PHE A 207 -2.08 20.16 -6.12
C PHE A 207 -1.64 20.95 -7.37
N SER A 208 -0.35 21.29 -7.45
CA SER A 208 0.27 21.93 -8.61
C SER A 208 1.20 20.96 -9.33
N MET A 209 0.86 20.66 -10.59
CA MET A 209 1.71 19.85 -11.47
C MET A 209 3.04 20.54 -11.77
N ASP A 210 3.03 21.86 -11.95
CA ASP A 210 4.23 22.66 -12.23
C ASP A 210 5.20 22.64 -11.05
N ALA A 211 4.71 22.76 -9.81
CA ALA A 211 5.55 22.63 -8.61
C ALA A 211 6.18 21.23 -8.49
N ALA A 212 5.45 20.17 -8.84
CA ALA A 212 5.98 18.81 -8.88
C ALA A 212 7.00 18.60 -10.02
N ASN A 213 6.81 19.26 -11.17
CA ASN A 213 7.74 19.21 -12.29
C ASN A 213 9.03 20.00 -12.03
N ILE A 214 8.97 21.14 -11.33
CA ILE A 214 10.16 21.85 -10.83
C ILE A 214 10.93 20.96 -9.83
N GLN A 215 10.23 20.26 -8.93
CA GLN A 215 10.85 19.32 -7.99
C GLN A 215 11.49 18.11 -8.68
N LEU A 216 10.88 17.60 -9.76
CA LEU A 216 11.50 16.61 -10.65
C LEU A 216 12.75 17.17 -11.36
N ALA A 217 12.72 18.43 -11.79
CA ALA A 217 13.85 19.05 -12.47
C ALA A 217 15.08 19.19 -11.56
N HIS A 218 14.90 19.49 -10.27
CA HIS A 218 16.00 19.46 -9.30
C HIS A 218 16.62 18.06 -9.04
N LEU A 219 15.99 16.97 -9.52
CA LEU A 219 16.57 15.63 -9.49
C LEU A 219 17.39 15.28 -10.74
N TRP A 220 17.42 16.13 -11.77
CA TRP A 220 17.86 15.78 -13.12
C TRP A 220 19.20 15.04 -13.22
N GLU A 221 20.24 15.55 -12.53
CA GLU A 221 21.60 14.96 -12.51
C GLU A 221 21.68 13.61 -11.75
N TRP A 222 20.66 13.25 -10.97
CA TRP A 222 20.56 11.95 -10.29
C TRP A 222 19.59 10.97 -11.00
N LEU A 223 18.92 11.39 -12.07
CA LEU A 223 18.15 10.50 -12.93
C LEU A 223 19.10 9.77 -13.89
N SER A 224 18.86 8.49 -14.15
CA SER A 224 19.61 7.76 -15.18
C SER A 224 19.29 8.29 -16.59
N ALA A 225 20.22 8.12 -17.54
CA ALA A 225 20.03 8.61 -18.91
C ALA A 225 18.71 8.14 -19.56
N THR A 226 18.28 6.90 -19.30
CA THR A 226 16.99 6.37 -19.76
C THR A 226 15.80 7.14 -19.16
N VAL A 227 15.86 7.45 -17.86
CA VAL A 227 14.79 8.20 -17.17
C VAL A 227 14.79 9.66 -17.62
N GLN A 228 15.95 10.27 -17.84
CA GLN A 228 16.09 11.59 -18.47
C GLN A 228 15.46 11.62 -19.88
N GLU A 229 15.66 10.58 -20.68
CA GLU A 229 15.03 10.42 -21.99
C GLU A 229 13.51 10.30 -21.88
N ASP A 230 13.00 9.51 -20.93
CA ASP A 230 11.56 9.36 -20.68
C ASP A 230 10.90 10.66 -20.17
N VAL A 231 11.57 11.42 -19.31
CA VAL A 231 11.13 12.76 -18.87
C VAL A 231 11.04 13.72 -20.07
N LYS A 232 11.96 13.63 -21.03
CA LYS A 232 11.93 14.40 -22.30
C LYS A 232 10.79 13.94 -23.23
N LYS A 233 10.58 12.63 -23.44
CA LYS A 233 9.44 12.08 -24.21
C LYS A 233 8.11 12.57 -23.67
N LEU A 234 7.97 12.56 -22.34
CA LEU A 234 6.78 13.00 -21.62
C LEU A 234 6.63 14.52 -21.54
N LYS A 235 7.67 15.30 -21.89
CA LYS A 235 7.67 16.78 -21.87
C LYS A 235 7.29 17.35 -20.49
N LEU A 236 7.84 16.76 -19.42
CA LEU A 236 7.53 17.16 -18.02
C LEU A 236 8.32 18.40 -17.57
N ILE A 237 9.52 18.60 -18.11
CA ILE A 237 10.39 19.75 -17.82
C ILE A 237 10.54 20.56 -19.12
N SER A 238 10.52 21.89 -19.05
CA SER A 238 10.86 22.76 -20.18
C SER A 238 12.37 22.95 -20.33
N GLU A 239 12.84 23.14 -21.56
CA GLU A 239 14.27 23.31 -21.85
C GLU A 239 14.85 24.56 -21.18
N GLU A 240 14.06 25.64 -21.08
CA GLU A 240 14.35 26.86 -20.34
C GLU A 240 14.58 26.61 -18.83
N LEU A 241 13.78 25.72 -18.22
CA LEU A 241 13.98 25.36 -16.81
C LEU A 241 15.31 24.62 -16.62
N MET A 242 15.65 23.69 -17.52
CA MET A 242 16.91 22.94 -17.41
C MET A 242 18.16 23.84 -17.52
N GLY A 243 18.08 24.95 -18.25
CA GLY A 243 19.15 25.96 -18.33
C GLY A 243 19.31 26.85 -17.09
N THR A 244 18.40 26.78 -16.11
CA THR A 244 18.36 27.67 -14.93
C THR A 244 18.47 26.96 -13.58
N LEU A 245 18.60 25.62 -13.57
CA LEU A 245 18.76 24.81 -12.35
C LEU A 245 20.13 25.02 -11.70
N SER A 246 20.20 25.86 -10.67
CA SER A 246 21.31 25.84 -9.71
C SER A 246 21.11 24.68 -8.72
N PRO A 247 22.03 23.70 -8.61
CA PRO A 247 21.91 22.60 -7.65
C PRO A 247 21.87 23.07 -6.18
N LEU A 248 22.50 24.21 -5.90
CA LEU A 248 22.76 24.74 -4.56
C LEU A 248 21.49 25.23 -3.82
N VAL A 249 20.37 25.44 -4.52
CA VAL A 249 19.15 25.99 -3.91
C VAL A 249 18.39 24.96 -3.05
N TYR A 250 18.59 23.66 -3.33
CA TYR A 250 17.90 22.57 -2.62
C TYR A 250 18.83 21.44 -2.12
N SER A 251 20.13 21.50 -2.42
CA SER A 251 21.08 20.43 -2.09
C SER A 251 21.13 20.09 -0.59
N GLU A 252 21.19 21.09 0.29
CA GLU A 252 21.53 20.88 1.71
C GLU A 252 20.40 20.32 2.59
N SER A 253 19.14 20.30 2.12
CA SER A 253 18.00 19.90 2.97
C SER A 253 16.94 19.01 2.31
N PHE A 254 16.86 19.00 0.98
CA PHE A 254 15.70 18.41 0.28
C PHE A 254 15.90 16.92 -0.07
N PHE A 255 17.14 16.50 -0.34
CA PHE A 255 17.47 15.13 -0.80
C PHE A 255 18.73 14.49 -0.15
N HIS A 256 19.43 15.17 0.77
CA HIS A 256 20.78 14.76 1.22
C HIS A 256 20.80 13.36 1.90
N PRO A 257 21.62 12.40 1.44
CA PRO A 257 21.65 11.03 1.99
C PRO A 257 22.48 10.88 3.28
N GLU A 258 23.31 11.86 3.61
CA GLU A 258 24.20 11.87 4.80
C GLU A 258 23.45 11.99 6.15
N HIS A 259 22.15 12.27 6.16
CA HIS A 259 21.32 12.19 7.36
C HIS A 259 20.70 10.79 7.50
N PRO A 260 21.19 9.93 8.42
CA PRO A 260 20.67 8.57 8.58
C PRO A 260 19.27 8.57 9.21
N LEU A 261 18.48 7.55 8.85
CA LEU A 261 17.07 7.43 9.25
C LEU A 261 16.87 7.12 10.75
N HIS A 262 17.92 6.71 11.45
CA HIS A 262 18.02 6.73 12.91
C HIS A 262 19.47 7.07 13.32
N PRO A 263 19.69 7.66 14.52
CA PRO A 263 21.03 7.89 15.04
C PRO A 263 21.70 6.56 15.38
N SER A 264 22.77 6.21 14.66
CA SER A 264 23.67 5.11 15.02
C SER A 264 24.46 5.48 16.28
N SER A 265 24.15 4.85 17.41
CA SER A 265 24.85 5.01 18.68
C SER A 265 26.21 4.27 18.69
N SER A 266 27.09 4.61 17.75
CA SER A 266 28.43 4.03 17.59
C SER A 266 29.52 5.04 17.91
N LYS A 267 29.55 5.55 19.15
CA LYS A 267 30.78 6.09 19.74
C LYS A 267 31.67 4.93 20.16
N SER A 268 32.61 4.56 19.29
CA SER A 268 33.70 3.65 19.62
C SER A 268 34.85 4.41 20.29
N ASP A 269 34.66 4.82 21.54
CA ASP A 269 35.78 5.17 22.40
C ASP A 269 36.40 3.87 22.93
N VAL A 270 37.63 3.58 22.50
CA VAL A 270 38.36 2.36 22.86
C VAL A 270 39.15 2.59 24.14
N ASP A 271 38.76 1.93 25.23
CA ASP A 271 39.74 1.51 26.23
C ASP A 271 39.36 0.20 26.95
N LYS A 272 40.32 -0.35 27.70
CA LYS A 272 40.44 -1.80 27.98
C LYS A 272 39.70 -2.33 29.24
N PRO A 273 39.56 -3.68 29.38
CA PRO A 273 38.43 -4.28 30.09
C PRO A 273 38.68 -4.63 31.57
N SER A 274 37.58 -4.85 32.28
CA SER A 274 37.51 -5.61 33.53
C SER A 274 36.46 -6.73 33.43
N GLN A 275 36.51 -7.71 34.35
CA GLN A 275 35.89 -9.03 34.18
C GLN A 275 34.56 -9.21 34.92
N GLU A 276 33.90 -10.34 34.59
CA GLU A 276 33.04 -11.16 35.45
C GLU A 276 31.51 -10.91 35.59
N LYS A 277 30.81 -12.04 35.37
CA LYS A 277 29.70 -12.62 36.17
C LYS A 277 28.22 -12.32 35.82
N GLN A 278 27.54 -13.46 35.62
CA GLN A 278 26.12 -13.76 35.84
C GLN A 278 25.09 -13.04 34.94
N SER A 279 24.51 -13.69 33.92
CA SER A 279 23.62 -14.88 33.97
C SER A 279 22.29 -14.64 34.70
N LYS A 280 21.20 -14.41 33.94
CA LYS A 280 19.82 -14.72 34.36
C LYS A 280 18.91 -14.92 33.16
N LEU A 281 18.66 -16.19 32.83
CA LEU A 281 17.53 -16.61 32.01
C LEU A 281 16.23 -16.20 32.73
N LEU A 282 15.33 -15.50 32.04
CA LEU A 282 13.97 -15.24 32.53
C LEU A 282 12.94 -15.93 31.64
N LYS A 283 12.45 -17.08 32.11
CA LYS A 283 11.36 -17.83 31.49
C LYS A 283 10.04 -17.06 31.66
N ARG A 284 9.26 -16.95 30.59
CA ARG A 284 7.80 -16.81 30.64
C ARG A 284 7.20 -18.05 29.96
N SER A 285 6.80 -19.07 30.72
CA SER A 285 5.56 -19.18 31.50
C SER A 285 4.38 -19.63 30.62
N LEU A 286 4.37 -20.93 30.31
CA LEU A 286 3.21 -21.63 29.75
C LEU A 286 2.16 -21.82 30.86
N SER A 287 1.01 -21.16 30.72
CA SER A 287 -0.21 -21.33 31.53
C SER A 287 -1.35 -20.60 30.81
N SER A 288 -2.56 -21.12 30.63
CA SER A 288 -3.10 -22.46 30.98
C SER A 288 -4.45 -22.69 30.29
N SER A 289 -4.75 -23.95 29.95
CA SER A 289 -6.07 -24.57 29.65
C SER A 289 -6.97 -23.95 28.55
N SER A 290 -7.48 -24.65 27.53
CA SER A 290 -7.93 -26.05 27.33
C SER A 290 -9.39 -26.37 27.72
N PHE A 291 -10.33 -25.85 26.93
CA PHE A 291 -11.71 -26.36 26.72
C PHE A 291 -12.03 -26.08 25.22
N PHE A 292 -12.58 -26.96 24.38
CA PHE A 292 -13.40 -28.17 24.60
C PHE A 292 -12.99 -29.36 23.71
N TYR A 293 -13.19 -30.56 24.28
CA TYR A 293 -13.62 -31.86 23.68
C TYR A 293 -12.90 -32.52 22.48
N LYS A 294 -13.13 -33.83 22.41
CA LYS A 294 -12.48 -34.84 21.55
C LYS A 294 -13.43 -35.36 20.47
N GLU A 295 -12.83 -35.78 19.34
CA GLU A 295 -13.21 -36.91 18.47
C GLU A 295 -14.69 -37.23 18.21
N ASN A 296 -15.02 -37.35 16.90
CA ASN A 296 -15.54 -38.63 16.43
C ASN A 296 -15.11 -38.90 14.98
N LEU A 297 -14.51 -40.06 14.73
CA LEU A 297 -14.18 -40.56 13.39
C LEU A 297 -15.31 -41.51 12.94
N SER A 298 -15.86 -41.27 11.75
CA SER A 298 -16.77 -42.22 11.09
C SER A 298 -16.60 -42.16 9.58
N SER A 299 -16.51 -43.33 8.95
CA SER A 299 -16.07 -43.50 7.56
C SER A 299 -17.19 -43.97 6.63
N ALA A 300 -17.41 -43.26 5.52
CA ALA A 300 -17.94 -43.84 4.27
C ALA A 300 -17.70 -42.88 3.08
N PRO A 301 -17.33 -43.37 1.88
CA PRO A 301 -17.13 -42.54 0.70
C PRO A 301 -18.43 -42.35 -0.11
N LEU A 302 -18.64 -41.14 -0.64
CA LEU A 302 -19.69 -40.87 -1.63
C LEU A 302 -19.12 -40.98 -3.05
N LYS A 303 -19.80 -41.76 -3.90
CA LYS A 303 -19.45 -41.96 -5.31
C LYS A 303 -19.94 -40.77 -6.14
N TRP A 304 -19.07 -40.22 -6.97
CA TRP A 304 -19.51 -39.51 -8.18
C TRP A 304 -19.77 -40.55 -9.27
N LYS A 305 -20.79 -40.29 -10.10
CA LYS A 305 -21.12 -41.07 -11.29
C LYS A 305 -21.05 -40.14 -12.49
N GLU A 306 -20.38 -40.57 -13.55
CA GLU A 306 -20.51 -39.96 -14.86
C GLU A 306 -21.92 -40.24 -15.44
N ILE A 307 -22.45 -39.27 -16.18
CA ILE A 307 -23.42 -39.48 -17.25
C ILE A 307 -23.01 -38.55 -18.39
N GLU A 308 -22.51 -39.13 -19.48
CA GLU A 308 -22.34 -38.46 -20.77
C GLU A 308 -23.55 -38.71 -21.69
N ASN A 309 -23.44 -38.21 -22.93
CA ASN A 309 -24.31 -38.44 -24.11
C ASN A 309 -25.62 -37.62 -24.13
N GLU A 310 -25.72 -36.60 -25.00
CA GLU A 310 -26.09 -36.65 -26.44
C GLU A 310 -27.63 -36.69 -26.65
N HIS A 311 -28.27 -36.07 -27.64
CA HIS A 311 -27.91 -35.45 -28.95
C HIS A 311 -28.96 -34.31 -29.21
N SER A 312 -29.03 -33.43 -30.24
CA SER A 312 -28.28 -33.20 -31.50
C SER A 312 -28.63 -31.84 -32.16
N THR A 313 -27.74 -31.33 -33.04
CA THR A 313 -27.99 -30.53 -34.29
C THR A 313 -28.80 -29.21 -34.33
N ASN A 314 -28.18 -28.23 -35.02
CA ASN A 314 -28.74 -27.12 -35.84
C ASN A 314 -29.45 -25.95 -35.09
N SER A 315 -29.51 -24.72 -35.62
CA SER A 315 -29.26 -24.24 -37.00
C SER A 315 -28.44 -22.93 -37.13
N GLU A 316 -28.25 -22.51 -38.39
CA GLU A 316 -27.30 -21.52 -38.94
C GLU A 316 -27.52 -20.02 -38.61
N VAL A 317 -26.41 -19.26 -38.73
CA VAL A 317 -26.24 -17.93 -39.38
C VAL A 317 -27.12 -16.73 -38.99
N PHE A 318 -26.48 -15.63 -38.55
CA PHE A 318 -26.53 -14.36 -39.31
C PHE A 318 -25.31 -13.45 -39.07
N LEU A 319 -25.14 -12.45 -39.94
CA LEU A 319 -23.96 -11.57 -40.05
C LEU A 319 -24.24 -10.11 -39.62
N ARG A 320 -23.19 -9.45 -39.10
CA ARG A 320 -22.92 -8.00 -39.09
C ARG A 320 -23.95 -7.05 -38.46
N SER A 321 -23.45 -6.25 -37.52
CA SER A 321 -23.48 -4.78 -37.56
C SER A 321 -22.21 -4.26 -36.89
#